data_AF-A0A2E8TEG3-F1
#
_entry.id   AF-A0A2E8TEG3-F1
#
_cell.length_a   1.000
_cell.length_b   1.000
_cell.length_c   1.000
_cell.angle_alpha   90.00
_cell.angle_beta   90.00
_cell.angle_gamma   90.00
#
_symmetry.space_group_name_H-M   'P 1'
#
loop_
_entity.id
_entity.type
_entity.pdbx_description
1 polymer ?
#
loop_
_entity_poly.entity_id
_entity_poly.type
_entity_poly.pdbx_seq_one_letter_code
_entity_poly.pdbx_strand_id
1 'polypeptide(L)'
;MAVVILLSDFVDGTSMALAEDTDAADLNAFMTANQGRLWASVQQRRRQQQLTGVRRGPGTVYFARDEEAAATVETYLRCDTGSPEEGRALEAMQTAGVEIAPHVGSDGERKSLLDGQLRGLTPQARAEGFGR
;
A
#
# COMPACT_ATOMS: atom_id res chain seq x y z
N MET A 1 -20.04 -1.66 -2.61
CA MET A 1 -19.44 -0.58 -1.77
C MET A 1 -17.95 -0.58 -2.04
N ALA A 2 -17.26 0.56 -1.97
CA ALA A 2 -15.82 0.59 -2.21
C ALA A 2 -15.07 -0.05 -1.04
N VAL A 3 -13.95 -0.71 -1.33
CA VAL A 3 -13.13 -1.44 -0.36
C VAL A 3 -11.72 -0.91 -0.41
N VAL A 4 -11.16 -0.58 0.75
CA VAL A 4 -9.75 -0.18 0.88
C VAL A 4 -8.99 -1.25 1.63
N ILE A 5 -7.88 -1.69 1.03
CA ILE A 5 -7.02 -2.73 1.59
C ILE A 5 -5.65 -2.14 1.85
N LEU A 6 -5.18 -2.19 3.10
CA LEU A 6 -3.81 -1.86 3.49
C LEU A 6 -3.01 -3.15 3.68
N LEU A 7 -2.00 -3.39 2.84
CA LEU A 7 -0.94 -4.36 3.06
C LEU A 7 0.24 -3.70 3.79
N SER A 8 0.76 -4.34 4.82
CA SER A 8 1.96 -3.89 5.53
C SER A 8 2.87 -5.03 5.90
N ASP A 9 4.18 -4.86 5.65
CA ASP A 9 5.23 -5.79 6.04
C ASP A 9 5.92 -5.33 7.33
N PHE A 10 6.33 -6.28 8.16
CA PHE A 10 6.89 -6.03 9.49
C PHE A 10 8.31 -6.58 9.65
N VAL A 11 9.06 -6.00 10.58
CA VAL A 11 10.46 -6.39 10.83
C VAL A 11 10.62 -7.78 11.43
N ASP A 12 9.55 -8.34 11.99
CA ASP A 12 9.52 -9.73 12.48
C ASP A 12 9.29 -10.75 11.35
N GLY A 13 9.30 -10.31 10.09
CA GLY A 13 9.13 -11.16 8.91
C GLY A 13 7.67 -11.49 8.58
N THR A 14 6.71 -10.96 9.34
CA THR A 14 5.29 -11.15 9.06
C THR A 14 4.73 -10.02 8.19
N SER A 15 3.62 -10.30 7.51
CA SER A 15 2.84 -9.32 6.74
C SER A 15 1.40 -9.35 7.23
N MET A 16 0.67 -8.24 7.06
CA MET A 16 -0.75 -8.18 7.37
C MET A 16 -1.49 -7.31 6.35
N ALA A 17 -2.60 -7.84 5.85
CA ALA A 17 -3.58 -7.11 5.06
C ALA A 17 -4.80 -6.75 5.92
N LEU A 18 -5.29 -5.52 5.80
CA LEU A 18 -6.51 -5.04 6.45
C LEU A 18 -7.44 -4.44 5.40
N ALA A 19 -8.62 -5.04 5.23
CA ALA A 19 -9.69 -4.49 4.41
C ALA A 19 -10.71 -3.73 5.28
N GLU A 20 -11.15 -2.56 4.81
CA GLU A 20 -12.26 -1.79 5.37
C GLU A 20 -13.14 -1.27 4.23
N ASP A 21 -14.46 -1.34 4.42
CA ASP A 21 -15.42 -0.72 3.52
C ASP A 21 -15.40 0.81 3.66
N THR A 22 -15.71 1.52 2.57
CA THR A 22 -15.74 2.98 2.55
C THR A 22 -16.78 3.54 1.59
N ASP A 23 -17.28 4.73 1.94
CA ASP A 23 -18.13 5.57 1.09
C ASP A 23 -17.31 6.65 0.34
N ALA A 24 -15.99 6.62 0.46
CA ALA A 24 -15.13 7.55 -0.28
C ALA A 24 -15.27 7.34 -1.79
N ALA A 25 -15.28 8.43 -2.55
CA ALA A 25 -15.45 8.38 -4.00
C ALA A 25 -14.22 7.83 -4.74
N ASP A 26 -13.03 8.08 -4.20
CA ASP A 26 -11.74 7.66 -4.75
C ASP A 26 -10.67 7.54 -3.65
N LEU A 27 -9.48 7.07 -4.05
CA LEU A 27 -8.35 6.89 -3.13
C LEU A 27 -7.91 8.21 -2.49
N ASN A 28 -7.91 9.31 -3.23
CA ASN A 28 -7.46 10.60 -2.71
C ASN A 28 -8.41 11.15 -1.63
N ALA A 29 -9.72 11.07 -1.87
CA ALA A 29 -10.75 11.41 -0.91
C ALA A 29 -10.63 10.54 0.34
N PHE A 30 -10.41 9.23 0.18
CA PHE A 30 -10.20 8.32 1.30
C PHE A 30 -8.96 8.69 2.11
N MET A 31 -7.80 8.84 1.46
CA MET A 31 -6.52 9.13 2.12
C MET A 31 -6.56 10.48 2.84
N THR A 32 -7.28 11.47 2.30
CA THR A 32 -7.45 12.77 2.94
C THR A 32 -8.30 12.69 4.20
N ALA A 33 -9.41 11.94 4.15
CA ALA A 33 -10.38 11.84 5.25
C ALA A 33 -9.96 10.87 6.37
N ASN A 34 -9.16 9.83 6.04
CA ASN A 34 -8.84 8.73 6.95
C ASN A 34 -7.34 8.62 7.27
N GLN A 35 -6.63 9.76 7.30
CA GLN A 35 -5.18 9.79 7.54
C GLN A 35 -4.81 9.01 8.81
N GLY A 36 -4.02 7.94 8.63
CA GLY A 36 -3.50 7.12 9.73
C GLY A 36 -4.51 6.16 10.39
N ARG A 37 -5.80 6.16 9.99
CA ARG A 37 -6.82 5.28 10.59
C ARG A 37 -6.53 3.80 10.34
N LEU A 38 -6.27 3.41 9.10
CA LEU A 38 -5.94 2.03 8.75
C LEU A 38 -4.69 1.55 9.48
N TRP A 39 -3.70 2.43 9.63
CA TRP A 39 -2.50 2.10 10.38
C TRP A 39 -2.76 1.90 11.87
N ALA A 40 -3.62 2.71 12.48
CA ALA A 40 -4.03 2.51 13.87
C ALA A 40 -4.75 1.16 14.07
N SER A 41 -5.66 0.79 13.15
CA SER A 41 -6.33 -0.51 13.14
C SER A 41 -5.32 -1.67 13.03
N VAL A 42 -4.34 -1.54 12.14
CA VAL A 42 -3.23 -2.50 11.98
C VAL A 42 -2.42 -2.65 13.29
N GLN A 43 -2.03 -1.53 13.90
CA GLN A 43 -1.31 -1.55 15.19
C GLN A 43 -2.12 -2.19 16.31
N GLN A 44 -3.42 -1.94 16.35
CA GLN A 44 -4.31 -2.55 17.35
C GLN A 44 -4.37 -4.07 17.19
N ARG A 45 -4.62 -4.58 15.96
CA ARG A 45 -4.70 -6.02 15.71
C ARG A 45 -3.39 -6.74 16.05
N ARG A 46 -2.26 -6.15 15.72
CA ARG A 46 -0.95 -6.75 16.02
C ARG A 46 -0.64 -6.78 17.52
N ARG A 47 -1.00 -5.73 18.26
CA ARG A 47 -0.89 -5.72 19.72
C ARG A 47 -1.75 -6.83 20.36
N GLN A 48 -2.96 -7.07 19.85
CA GLN A 48 -3.82 -8.16 20.33
C GLN A 48 -3.20 -9.55 20.09
N GLN A 49 -2.42 -9.70 19.02
CA GLN A 49 -1.73 -10.94 18.67
C GLN A 49 -0.30 -11.03 19.22
N GLN A 50 0.13 -10.07 20.05
CA GLN A 50 1.50 -9.99 20.60
C GLN A 50 2.60 -9.94 19.51
N LEU A 51 2.30 -9.37 18.34
CA LEU A 51 3.24 -9.22 17.22
C LEU A 51 3.87 -7.82 17.20
N THR A 52 5.02 -7.65 16.52
CA THR A 52 5.71 -6.34 16.49
C THR A 52 4.88 -5.28 15.79
N GLY A 53 4.79 -4.07 16.32
CA GLY A 53 4.17 -2.94 15.60
C GLY A 53 5.10 -2.33 14.54
N VAL A 54 6.38 -2.69 14.50
CA VAL A 54 7.38 -2.01 13.68
C VAL A 54 7.35 -2.53 12.24
N ARG A 55 7.02 -1.65 11.29
CA ARG A 55 6.99 -2.00 9.86
C ARG A 55 8.37 -1.92 9.20
N ARG A 56 8.54 -2.71 8.14
CA ARG A 56 9.78 -2.75 7.33
C ARG A 56 9.91 -1.54 6.41
N GLY A 57 8.80 -0.90 6.07
CA GLY A 57 8.73 0.26 5.19
C GLY A 57 7.30 0.79 5.08
N PRO A 58 7.02 1.68 4.11
CA PRO A 58 5.65 2.08 3.78
C PRO A 58 4.78 0.85 3.49
N GLY A 59 3.52 0.89 3.89
CA GLY A 59 2.54 -0.09 3.46
C GLY A 59 2.03 0.25 2.07
N THR A 60 1.22 -0.62 1.48
CA THR A 60 0.55 -0.38 0.19
C THR A 60 -0.95 -0.34 0.42
N VAL A 61 -1.60 0.72 -0.04
CA VAL A 61 -3.05 0.84 -0.07
C VAL A 61 -3.55 0.52 -1.47
N TYR A 62 -4.56 -0.34 -1.53
CA TYR A 62 -5.34 -0.65 -2.72
C TYR A 62 -6.75 -0.12 -2.49
N PHE A 63 -7.26 0.67 -3.43
CA PHE A 63 -8.63 1.17 -3.42
C PHE A 63 -9.39 0.52 -4.57
N ALA A 64 -10.35 -0.33 -4.21
CA ALA A 64 -11.27 -0.97 -5.14
C ALA A 64 -12.63 -0.28 -5.07
N ARG A 65 -13.21 0.06 -6.22
CA ARG A 65 -14.48 0.81 -6.29
C ARG A 65 -15.70 -0.04 -5.92
N ASP A 66 -15.55 -1.36 -6.00
CA ASP A 66 -16.57 -2.34 -5.67
C ASP A 66 -15.95 -3.68 -5.25
N GLU A 67 -16.81 -4.63 -4.91
CA GLU A 67 -16.43 -5.97 -4.44
C GLU A 67 -15.74 -6.81 -5.53
N GLU A 68 -16.08 -6.60 -6.80
CA GLU A 68 -15.47 -7.31 -7.91
C GLU A 68 -14.00 -6.88 -8.08
N ALA A 69 -13.75 -5.56 -8.08
CA ALA A 69 -12.41 -5.02 -8.04
C ALA A 69 -11.65 -5.46 -6.79
N ALA A 70 -12.30 -5.54 -5.62
CA ALA A 70 -11.66 -5.99 -4.38
C ALA A 70 -11.20 -7.45 -4.46
N ALA A 71 -11.98 -8.33 -5.11
CA ALA A 71 -11.61 -9.73 -5.32
C ALA A 71 -10.34 -9.89 -6.17
N THR A 72 -10.08 -8.96 -7.10
CA THR A 72 -8.81 -8.95 -7.87
C THR A 72 -7.60 -8.65 -6.98
N VAL A 73 -7.76 -7.75 -6.00
CA VAL A 73 -6.71 -7.44 -5.01
C VAL A 73 -6.44 -8.65 -4.13
N GLU A 74 -7.48 -9.33 -3.62
CA GLU A 74 -7.30 -10.55 -2.83
C GLU A 74 -6.58 -11.64 -3.61
N THR A 75 -6.89 -11.78 -4.89
CA THR A 75 -6.23 -12.76 -5.77
C THR A 75 -4.75 -12.44 -5.89
N TYR A 76 -4.40 -11.18 -6.16
CA TYR A 76 -3.01 -10.71 -6.21
C TYR A 76 -2.25 -10.97 -4.90
N LEU A 77 -2.87 -10.66 -3.75
CA LEU A 77 -2.24 -10.83 -2.43
C LEU A 77 -2.02 -12.30 -2.03
N ARG A 78 -2.65 -13.26 -2.72
CA ARG A 78 -2.44 -14.70 -2.50
C ARG A 78 -1.38 -15.29 -3.43
N CYS A 79 -0.91 -14.54 -4.43
CA CYS A 79 0.11 -15.02 -5.34
C CYS A 79 1.49 -15.02 -4.67
N ASP A 80 2.32 -16.00 -5.05
CA ASP A 80 3.72 -16.00 -4.67
C ASP A 80 4.45 -14.85 -5.39
N THR A 81 5.28 -14.11 -4.66
CA THR A 81 6.04 -13.00 -5.23
C THR A 81 6.97 -13.49 -6.35
N GLY A 82 6.90 -12.84 -7.50
CA GLY A 82 7.63 -13.15 -8.72
C GLY A 82 7.00 -14.24 -9.58
N SER A 83 5.83 -14.77 -9.21
CA SER A 83 5.18 -15.82 -10.00
C SER A 83 4.49 -15.28 -11.26
N PRO A 84 4.33 -16.09 -12.32
CA PRO A 84 3.54 -15.71 -13.48
C PRO A 84 2.08 -15.35 -13.13
N GLU A 85 1.52 -16.00 -12.11
CA GLU A 85 0.18 -15.74 -11.59
C GLU A 85 0.10 -14.35 -10.95
N GLU A 86 1.13 -13.92 -10.22
CA GLU A 86 1.21 -12.56 -9.67
C GLU A 86 1.11 -11.51 -10.79
N GLY A 87 1.84 -11.72 -11.88
CA GLY A 87 1.80 -10.81 -13.05
C GLY A 87 0.40 -10.70 -13.66
N ARG A 88 -0.29 -11.83 -13.85
CA ARG A 88 -1.68 -11.85 -14.36
C ARG A 88 -2.65 -11.20 -13.38
N ALA A 89 -2.49 -11.44 -12.09
CA ALA A 89 -3.34 -10.84 -11.07
C ALA A 89 -3.14 -9.31 -10.99
N LEU A 90 -1.90 -8.84 -11.16
CA LEU A 90 -1.60 -7.41 -11.24
C LEU A 90 -2.26 -6.75 -12.47
N GLU A 91 -2.20 -7.40 -13.64
CA GLU A 91 -2.90 -6.92 -14.85
C GLU A 91 -4.43 -6.89 -14.64
N ALA A 92 -4.99 -7.90 -13.98
CA ALA A 92 -6.41 -7.95 -13.65
C ALA A 92 -6.83 -6.79 -12.73
N MET A 93 -6.03 -6.48 -11.69
CA MET A 93 -6.28 -5.33 -10.82
C MET A 93 -6.25 -4.00 -11.58
N GLN A 94 -5.26 -3.82 -12.46
CA GLN A 94 -5.16 -2.62 -13.28
C GLN A 94 -6.37 -2.47 -14.21
N THR A 95 -6.81 -3.57 -14.82
CA THR A 95 -7.99 -3.60 -15.69
C THR A 95 -9.27 -3.30 -14.92
N ALA A 96 -9.38 -3.77 -13.67
CA ALA A 96 -10.49 -3.47 -12.76
C ALA A 96 -10.46 -2.04 -12.21
N GLY A 97 -9.44 -1.23 -12.56
CA GLY A 97 -9.34 0.17 -12.13
C GLY A 97 -8.99 0.33 -10.65
N VAL A 98 -8.30 -0.65 -10.05
CA VAL A 98 -7.82 -0.54 -8.66
C VAL A 98 -6.74 0.54 -8.58
N GLU A 99 -6.94 1.50 -7.68
CA GLU A 99 -5.95 2.56 -7.43
C GLU A 99 -4.97 2.11 -6.35
N ILE A 100 -3.68 2.35 -6.54
CA ILE A 100 -2.60 1.87 -5.66
C ILE A 100 -1.76 3.05 -5.19
N ALA A 101 -1.52 3.16 -3.89
CA ALA A 101 -0.62 4.18 -3.33
C ALA A 101 0.20 3.67 -2.14
N PRO A 102 1.39 4.24 -1.90
CA PRO A 102 2.11 3.99 -0.66
C PRO A 102 1.36 4.62 0.53
N HIS A 103 1.22 3.87 1.62
CA HIS A 103 0.69 4.35 2.88
C HIS A 103 1.80 4.69 3.87
N VAL A 104 1.91 5.98 4.18
CA VAL A 104 2.88 6.51 5.14
C VAL A 104 2.19 6.76 6.49
N GLY A 105 2.36 5.83 7.42
CA GLY A 105 1.74 5.85 8.75
C GLY A 105 2.57 6.56 9.84
N SER A 106 3.88 6.78 9.65
CA SER A 106 4.72 7.55 10.58
C SER A 106 5.65 8.52 9.85
N ASP A 107 6.15 9.52 10.58
CA ASP A 107 7.14 10.48 10.09
C ASP A 107 8.45 9.81 9.67
N GLY A 108 8.81 8.68 10.31
CA GLY A 108 9.98 7.90 9.96
C GLY A 108 9.89 7.33 8.54
N GLU A 109 8.73 6.80 8.13
CA GLU A 109 8.58 6.32 6.75
C GLU A 109 8.34 7.44 5.76
N ARG A 110 7.79 8.58 6.19
CA ARG A 110 7.74 9.78 5.33
C ARG A 110 9.16 10.16 4.94
N LYS A 111 10.06 10.19 5.93
CA LYS A 111 11.48 10.43 5.70
C LYS A 111 12.11 9.35 4.81
N SER A 112 11.86 8.06 5.04
CA SER A 112 12.38 7.00 4.16
C SER A 112 11.85 7.06 2.72
N LEU A 113 10.60 7.45 2.50
CA LEU A 113 10.01 7.61 1.18
C LEU A 113 10.62 8.82 0.45
N LEU A 114 10.79 9.95 1.15
CA LEU A 114 11.41 11.16 0.61
C LEU A 114 12.93 11.00 0.40
N ASP A 115 13.63 10.34 1.32
CA ASP A 115 15.07 10.03 1.21
C ASP A 115 15.33 8.93 0.16
N GLY A 116 14.38 8.01 -0.04
CA GLY A 116 14.42 6.94 -1.04
C GLY A 116 14.29 7.44 -2.48
N GLN A 117 13.66 8.60 -2.70
CA GLN A 117 13.68 9.28 -4.00
C GLN A 117 15.04 9.94 -4.34
N LEU A 118 15.99 9.99 -3.40
CA LEU A 118 17.30 10.63 -3.59
C LEU A 118 18.50 9.69 -3.40
N ARG A 119 18.30 8.46 -2.91
CA ARG A 119 19.36 7.46 -2.75
C ARG A 119 19.36 6.47 -3.92
N GLY A 120 20.30 6.69 -4.84
CA GLY A 120 20.56 5.78 -5.97
C GLY A 120 20.73 6.49 -7.31
N LEU A 121 20.39 7.77 -7.40
CA LEU A 121 20.63 8.55 -8.62
C LEU A 121 22.14 8.77 -8.79
N THR A 122 22.69 8.24 -9.89
CA THR A 122 24.06 8.53 -10.31
C THR A 122 24.22 10.05 -10.49
N PRO A 123 25.45 10.59 -10.40
CA PRO A 123 25.68 12.03 -10.62
C PRO A 123 25.08 12.55 -11.95
N GLN A 124 24.99 11.69 -12.97
CA GLN A 124 24.32 11.99 -14.24
C GLN A 124 22.80 12.17 -14.12
N ALA A 125 22.11 11.47 -13.21
CA ALA A 125 20.66 11.63 -12.99
C ALA A 125 20.32 12.78 -12.00
N ARG A 126 21.33 13.44 -11.43
CA ARG A 126 21.18 14.70 -10.67
C ARG A 126 21.22 15.94 -11.56
N ALA A 127 21.68 15.81 -12.80
CA ALA A 127 21.73 16.88 -13.79
C ALA A 127 20.67 16.63 -14.86
N GLU A 128 19.77 17.61 -15.02
CA GLU A 128 18.69 17.74 -16.02
C GLU A 128 17.41 16.91 -15.77
N GLY A 129 16.28 17.61 -15.63
CA GLY A 129 14.97 16.96 -15.64
C GLY A 129 13.76 17.65 -14.98
N PHE A 130 13.77 18.95 -14.66
CA PHE A 130 12.52 19.72 -14.54
C PHE A 130 12.50 20.78 -15.65
N GLY A 131 11.80 20.47 -16.74
CA GLY A 131 11.68 21.26 -17.97
C GLY A 131 12.66 20.75 -19.04
N ARG A 132 12.24 20.23 -20.19
CA ARG A 132 11.01 20.35 -20.98
C ARG A 132 10.63 18.98 -21.54
#